data_AF-A0A3D4AYI4-F1
#
_entry.id   AF-A0A3D4AYI4-F1
#
_cell.length_a   1.000
_cell.length_b   1.000
_cell.length_c   1.000
_cell.angle_alpha   90.00
_cell.angle_beta   90.00
_cell.angle_gamma   90.00
#
_symmetry.space_group_name_H-M   'P 1'
#
loop_
_entity.id
_entity.type
_entity.pdbx_description
1 polymer ?
#
loop_
_entity_poly.entity_id
_entity_poly.type
_entity_poly.pdbx_seq_one_letter_code
_entity_poly.pdbx_strand_id
1 'polypeptide(L)'
;MSSGITKTIPSSQGVEALEDLYNGKLHEFEFHMAGKPSKLNSGDYVYTIFEDKLHGRLKIKELISGHINPASGAPRTLIMVKAPGERLPEPLPKKGHRGTRYYDGEDWPE
;
A
#
# COMPACT_ATOMS: atom_id res chain seq x y z
N MET A 1 8.27 -16.08 -0.61
CA MET A 1 6.95 -15.45 -0.78
C MET A 1 6.86 -14.26 0.17
N SER A 2 6.57 -13.06 -0.35
CA SER A 2 6.52 -11.83 0.45
C SER A 2 5.08 -11.50 0.78
N SER A 3 4.67 -11.63 2.04
CA SER A 3 3.30 -11.28 2.46
C SER A 3 3.08 -9.77 2.51
N GLY A 4 1.83 -9.35 2.30
CA GLY A 4 1.49 -7.94 2.25
C GLY A 4 0.01 -7.65 2.02
N ILE A 5 -0.25 -6.40 1.65
CA ILE A 5 -1.57 -5.92 1.22
C ILE A 5 -1.47 -5.16 -0.09
N THR A 6 -2.55 -5.15 -0.85
CA THR A 6 -2.70 -4.27 -2.02
C THR A 6 -3.52 -3.03 -1.67
N LYS A 7 -3.07 -1.88 -2.16
CA LYS A 7 -3.73 -0.59 -2.05
C LYS A 7 -3.91 0.04 -3.41
N THR A 8 -5.15 0.34 -3.76
CA THR A 8 -5.46 1.09 -4.97
C THR A 8 -5.27 2.58 -4.72
N ILE A 9 -4.36 3.20 -5.46
CA ILE A 9 -4.21 4.65 -5.53
C ILE A 9 -5.33 5.17 -6.43
N PRO A 10 -6.21 6.05 -5.94
CA PRO A 10 -7.30 6.57 -6.75
C PRO A 10 -6.76 7.43 -7.89
N SER A 11 -7.32 7.29 -9.09
CA SER A 11 -6.94 8.07 -10.27
C SER A 11 -7.02 9.58 -10.05
N SER A 12 -7.86 10.05 -9.11
CA SER A 12 -7.98 11.45 -8.72
C SER A 12 -6.74 12.02 -8.02
N GLN A 13 -5.87 11.18 -7.43
CA GLN A 13 -4.59 11.63 -6.87
C GLN A 13 -3.50 11.79 -7.95
N GLY A 14 -3.76 11.29 -9.16
CA GLY A 14 -2.83 11.38 -10.29
C GLY A 14 -1.66 10.40 -10.20
N VAL A 15 -0.95 10.27 -11.31
CA VAL A 15 0.26 9.45 -11.42
C VAL A 15 1.41 10.03 -10.59
N GLU A 16 1.44 11.34 -10.36
CA GLU A 16 2.47 11.99 -9.55
C GLU A 16 2.51 11.45 -8.12
N ALA A 17 1.36 11.24 -7.49
CA ALA A 17 1.29 10.65 -6.15
C ALA A 17 1.86 9.22 -6.13
N LEU A 18 1.71 8.46 -7.21
CA LEU A 18 2.36 7.16 -7.36
C LEU A 18 3.87 7.32 -7.56
N GLU A 19 4.31 8.21 -8.46
CA GLU A 19 5.74 8.46 -8.70
C GLU A 19 6.48 8.91 -7.45
N ASP A 20 5.87 9.77 -6.63
CA ASP A 20 6.47 10.29 -5.40
C ASP A 20 6.78 9.20 -4.36
N LEU A 21 6.08 8.06 -4.42
CA LEU A 21 6.37 6.88 -3.59
C LEU A 21 7.66 6.16 -4.01
N TYR A 22 8.16 6.38 -5.22
CA TYR A 22 9.27 5.63 -5.82
C TYR A 22 10.44 6.51 -6.24
N ASN A 23 10.24 7.81 -6.48
CA ASN A 23 11.26 8.72 -6.96
C ASN A 23 12.23 9.22 -5.86
N GLY A 24 12.00 8.83 -4.61
CA GLY A 24 12.85 9.19 -3.46
C GLY A 24 12.59 10.58 -2.88
N LYS A 25 11.56 11.30 -3.34
CA LYS A 25 11.13 12.56 -2.68
C LYS A 25 10.53 12.32 -1.30
N LEU A 26 9.87 11.17 -1.11
CA LEU A 26 9.30 10.76 0.16
C LEU A 26 10.23 9.80 0.89
N HIS A 27 10.36 9.99 2.21
CA HIS A 27 11.04 9.06 3.09
C HIS A 27 10.09 8.04 3.71
N GLU A 28 8.85 8.47 4.01
CA GLU A 28 7.81 7.66 4.62
C GLU A 28 6.46 8.07 4.04
N PHE A 29 5.54 7.11 3.99
CA PHE A 29 4.17 7.34 3.57
C PHE A 29 3.21 6.56 4.45
N GLU A 30 2.03 7.12 4.68
CA GLU A 30 0.99 6.49 5.50
C GLU A 30 -0.18 5.99 4.65
N PHE A 31 -0.54 4.72 4.83
CA PHE A 31 -1.73 4.14 4.23
C PHE A 31 -2.80 3.89 5.29
N HIS A 32 -4.04 4.22 4.95
CA HIS A 32 -5.18 4.00 5.85
C HIS A 32 -5.86 2.68 5.54
N MET A 33 -5.98 1.82 6.55
CA MET A 33 -6.75 0.57 6.50
C MET A 33 -7.94 0.66 7.46
N ALA A 34 -9.10 0.18 7.01
CA ALA A 34 -10.26 0.03 7.88
C ALA A 34 -10.10 -1.24 8.75
N GLY A 35 -10.41 -1.12 10.04
CA GLY A 35 -10.29 -2.23 10.99
C GLY A 35 -8.85 -2.54 11.39
N LYS A 36 -8.68 -3.67 12.09
CA LYS A 36 -7.39 -4.17 12.58
C LYS A 36 -6.80 -5.19 11.57
N PRO A 37 -5.53 -5.07 11.16
CA PRO A 37 -4.89 -6.11 10.38
C PRO A 37 -4.78 -7.41 11.17
N SER A 38 -5.13 -8.52 10.52
CA SER A 38 -5.05 -9.88 11.07
C SER A 38 -3.89 -10.69 10.48
N LYS A 39 -3.40 -10.32 9.29
CA LYS A 39 -2.32 -10.99 8.56
C LYS A 39 -1.25 -10.03 8.04
N LEU A 40 -1.06 -8.89 8.70
CA LEU A 40 -0.08 -7.88 8.30
C LEU A 40 0.83 -7.57 9.48
N ASN A 41 2.14 -7.56 9.23
CA ASN A 41 3.18 -7.28 10.21
C ASN A 41 4.15 -6.21 9.68
N SER A 42 4.93 -5.61 10.58
CA SER A 42 6.09 -4.82 10.19
C SER A 42 7.10 -5.68 9.42
N GLY A 43 7.58 -5.20 8.28
CA GLY A 43 8.44 -5.95 7.38
C GLY A 43 7.74 -6.52 6.15
N ASP A 44 6.41 -6.65 6.19
CA ASP A 44 5.57 -6.99 5.03
C ASP A 44 5.53 -5.83 4.03
N TYR A 45 4.77 -5.99 2.93
CA TYR A 45 4.73 -5.03 1.84
C TYR A 45 3.34 -4.45 1.56
N VAL A 46 3.30 -3.18 1.15
CA VAL A 46 2.13 -2.55 0.53
C VAL A 46 2.35 -2.45 -0.96
N TYR A 47 1.55 -3.17 -1.72
CA TYR A 47 1.57 -3.23 -3.17
C TYR A 47 0.64 -2.16 -3.75
N THR A 48 1.15 -1.23 -4.55
CA THR A 48 0.36 -0.12 -5.09
C THR A 48 -0.25 -0.48 -6.44
N ILE A 49 -1.58 -0.44 -6.51
CA ILE A 49 -2.33 -0.61 -7.75
C ILE A 49 -2.80 0.75 -8.24
N PHE A 50 -2.55 1.07 -9.50
CA PHE A 50 -3.03 2.29 -10.16
C PHE A 50 -3.49 1.93 -11.57
N GLU A 51 -4.69 2.37 -11.94
CA GLU A 51 -5.34 2.03 -13.23
C GLU A 51 -5.37 0.52 -13.54
N ASP A 52 -5.80 -0.29 -12.56
CA ASP A 52 -5.85 -1.75 -12.66
C ASP A 52 -4.51 -2.40 -13.00
N LYS A 53 -3.40 -1.74 -12.67
CA LYS A 53 -2.04 -2.27 -12.79
C LYS A 53 -1.29 -2.16 -11.48
N LEU A 54 -0.51 -3.18 -11.16
CA LEU A 54 0.45 -3.18 -10.06
C LEU A 54 1.72 -2.46 -10.51
N HIS A 55 2.10 -1.39 -9.81
CA HIS A 55 3.27 -0.58 -10.18
C HIS A 55 4.48 -0.81 -9.28
N GLY A 56 4.26 -1.19 -8.02
CA GLY A 56 5.36 -1.35 -7.09
C GLY A 56 4.93 -1.84 -5.71
N ARG A 57 5.90 -1.91 -4.80
CA ARG A 57 5.69 -2.25 -3.40
C ARG A 57 6.50 -1.35 -2.46
N LEU A 58 5.95 -1.05 -1.29
CA LEU A 58 6.62 -0.32 -0.22
C LEU A 58 6.70 -1.19 1.03
N LYS A 59 7.85 -1.18 1.71
CA LYS A 59 8.04 -2.00 2.91
C LYS A 59 7.37 -1.34 4.12
N ILE A 60 6.57 -2.10 4.84
CA ILE A 60 5.89 -1.66 6.06
C ILE A 60 6.93 -1.50 7.16
N LYS A 61 7.03 -0.28 7.68
CA LYS A 61 7.84 0.06 8.84
C LYS A 61 7.08 -0.26 10.12
N GLU A 62 5.83 0.19 10.21
CA GLU A 62 5.06 0.13 11.45
C GLU A 62 3.55 0.09 11.17
N LEU A 63 2.80 -0.53 12.07
CA LEU A 63 1.35 -0.64 12.03
C LEU A 63 0.77 -0.01 13.30
N ILE A 64 0.12 1.14 13.16
CA ILE A 64 -0.49 1.86 14.27
C ILE A 64 -1.99 1.61 14.24
N SER A 65 -2.44 0.66 15.07
CA SER A 65 -3.87 0.34 15.21
C SER A 65 -4.56 1.22 16.25
N GLY A 66 -5.86 1.50 16.08
CA GLY A 66 -6.68 2.17 17.09
C GLY A 66 -6.95 3.64 16.82
N HIS A 67 -6.52 4.16 15.66
CA HIS A 67 -6.84 5.53 15.27
C HIS A 67 -8.32 5.59 14.85
N ILE A 68 -9.17 6.24 15.65
CA ILE A 68 -10.58 6.41 15.32
C ILE A 68 -10.70 7.53 14.29
N ASN A 69 -11.33 7.27 13.14
CA ASN A 69 -11.62 8.34 12.18
C ASN A 69 -12.73 9.24 12.74
N PRO A 70 -12.50 10.54 13.00
CA PRO A 70 -13.51 11.42 13.57
C PRO A 70 -14.74 11.57 12.65
N ALA A 71 -14.59 11.40 11.34
CA ALA A 71 -15.69 11.49 10.39
C ALA A 71 -16.59 10.24 10.32
N SER A 72 -16.11 9.07 10.75
CA SER A 72 -16.87 7.81 10.59
C SER A 72 -16.99 6.97 11.87
N GLY A 73 -16.35 7.36 12.98
CA GLY A 73 -16.35 6.63 14.25
C GLY A 73 -15.69 5.24 14.23
N ALA A 74 -15.29 4.76 13.05
CA ALA A 74 -14.73 3.43 12.85
C ALA A 74 -13.22 3.42 13.14
N PRO A 75 -12.71 2.35 13.78
CA PRO A 75 -11.28 2.17 14.00
C PRO A 75 -10.57 1.98 12.66
N ARG A 76 -9.48 2.72 12.47
CA ARG A 76 -8.55 2.56 11.38
C ARG A 76 -7.18 2.16 11.92
N THR A 77 -6.46 1.45 11.05
CA THR A 77 -5.04 1.16 11.24
C THR A 77 -4.27 2.00 10.24
N LEU A 78 -3.30 2.76 10.74
CA LEU A 78 -2.33 3.46 9.93
C LEU A 78 -1.18 2.50 9.63
N ILE A 79 -0.84 2.39 8.37
CA ILE A 79 0.24 1.54 7.87
C ILE A 79 1.34 2.47 7.41
N MET A 80 2.38 2.60 8.23
CA MET A 80 3.55 3.40 7.92
C MET A 80 4.48 2.57 7.04
N VAL A 81 4.79 3.08 5.85
CA VAL A 81 5.73 2.44 4.92
C VAL A 81 6.96 3.29 4.70
N LYS A 82 8.07 2.64 4.38
CA LYS A 82 9.30 3.31 3.93
C LYS A 82 9.22 3.64 2.45
N ALA A 83 9.67 4.83 2.09
CA ALA A 83 9.88 5.29 0.73
C ALA A 83 11.38 5.70 0.53
N PRO A 84 11.94 5.61 -0.69
CA PRO A 84 11.30 5.08 -1.88
C PRO A 84 11.01 3.58 -1.79
N GLY A 85 9.89 3.17 -2.36
CA GLY A 85 9.55 1.76 -2.53
C GLY A 85 10.34 1.09 -3.64
N GLU A 86 10.07 -0.19 -3.83
CA GLU A 86 10.54 -0.95 -4.99
C GLU A 86 9.52 -0.80 -6.12
N ARG A 87 9.97 -0.30 -7.28
CA ARG A 87 9.12 -0.11 -8.45
C ARG A 87 9.34 -1.22 -9.46
N LEU A 88 8.26 -1.71 -10.07
CA LEU A 88 8.36 -2.63 -11.19
C LEU A 88 8.83 -1.87 -12.44
N PRO A 89 9.74 -2.44 -13.23
CA PRO A 89 10.13 -1.85 -14.52
C PRO A 89 8.93 -1.80 -15.48
N GLU A 90 8.07 -2.80 -15.43
CA GLU A 90 6.82 -2.87 -16.20
C GLU A 90 5.64 -3.18 -15.27
N PRO A 91 4.58 -2.35 -15.26
CA PRO A 91 3.42 -2.60 -14.42
C PRO A 91 2.68 -3.88 -14.83
N LEU A 92 2.31 -4.70 -13.84
CA LEU A 92 1.61 -5.96 -14.08
C LEU A 92 0.09 -5.77 -14.03
N PRO A 93 -0.71 -6.44 -14.88
CA PRO A 93 -2.16 -6.35 -14.81
C PRO A 93 -2.68 -6.87 -13.47
N LYS A 94 -3.30 -5.99 -12.68
CA LYS A 94 -3.87 -6.33 -11.36
C LYS A 94 -5.08 -5.44 -11.06
N LYS A 95 -6.26 -6.05 -11.09
CA LYS A 95 -7.52 -5.33 -10.84
C LYS A 95 -7.49 -4.60 -9.50
N GLY A 96 -7.73 -3.30 -9.55
CA GLY A 96 -7.93 -2.46 -8.39
C GLY A 96 -9.17 -2.88 -7.61
N HIS A 97 -9.22 -2.48 -6.35
CA HIS A 97 -10.34 -2.82 -5.49
C HIS A 97 -10.66 -1.66 -4.55
N ARG A 98 -11.90 -1.67 -4.06
CA ARG A 98 -12.32 -0.77 -2.99
C ARG A 98 -12.03 -1.49 -1.67
N GLY A 99 -11.10 -0.95 -0.89
CA GLY A 99 -10.78 -1.45 0.45
C GLY A 99 -9.34 -1.91 0.61
N THR A 100 -9.14 -2.93 1.45
CA THR A 100 -7.82 -3.52 1.71
C THR A 100 -7.91 -5.01 1.42
N ARG A 101 -6.98 -5.54 0.63
CA ARG A 101 -6.88 -6.98 0.34
C ARG A 101 -5.49 -7.46 0.68
N TYR A 102 -5.40 -8.58 1.39
CA TYR A 102 -4.14 -9.29 1.58
C TYR A 102 -3.64 -9.82 0.24
N TYR A 103 -2.32 -9.86 0.11
CA TYR A 103 -1.64 -10.29 -1.10
C TYR A 103 -0.32 -10.96 -0.72
N ASP A 104 -0.11 -12.16 -1.23
CA ASP A 104 1.04 -13.01 -0.86
C ASP A 104 2.26 -12.80 -1.80
N GLY A 105 2.19 -11.78 -2.65
CA GLY A 105 3.29 -11.42 -3.54
C GLY A 105 3.45 -12.35 -4.75
N GLU A 106 2.43 -13.15 -5.08
CA GLU A 106 2.50 -14.20 -6.12
C GLU A 106 2.96 -13.73 -7.50
N ASP A 107 2.64 -12.48 -7.88
CA ASP A 107 3.00 -11.93 -9.19
C ASP A 107 4.27 -11.06 -9.11
N TRP A 108 4.93 -10.97 -7.96
CA TRP A 108 6.13 -10.14 -7.81
C TRP A 108 7.38 -10.89 -8.31
N PRO A 109 8.20 -10.30 -9.20
CA PRO A 109 9.41 -10.95 -9.69
C PRO A 109 10.43 -11.14 -8.55
N GLU A 110 10.98 -12.36 -8.42
CA GLU A 110 12.07 -12.70 -7.48
C GLU A 110 13.43 -12.16 -7.92
#